data_AF-A0A6G7VCL8-F1
#
_entry.id   AF-A0A6G7VCL8-F1
#
_cell.length_a   1.000
_cell.length_b   1.000
_cell.length_c   1.000
_cell.angle_alpha   90.00
_cell.angle_beta   90.00
_cell.angle_gamma   90.00
#
_symmetry.space_group_name_H-M   'P 1'
#
loop_
_entity.id
_entity.type
_entity.pdbx_description
1 polymer ?
#
loop_
_entity_poly.entity_id
_entity_poly.type
_entity_poly.pdbx_seq_one_letter_code
_entity_poly.pdbx_strand_id
1 'polypeptide(L)'
;MNRISLQTATAITGLTKRTLWRHIRAGRLRALGGEPGERTQVVLADVLRLAEPPFSGEHTNLILAADRGEPQAECDLALLLFSAQRPQEAVCWLERSAKQYYPEAMCWLGRCYLTGQGIDRDLDLGLMWLTHAAVKGHPIARAWVGFLQGEEGQRLLAAPEGPLLTQALDELEHQVLLAALSRDRTAQA
;
A
#
# COMPACT_ATOMS: atom_id res chain seq x y z
N MET A 1 7.83 10.11 23.62
CA MET A 1 8.74 9.62 22.57
C MET A 1 7.96 8.72 21.63
N ASN A 2 7.91 9.06 20.35
CA ASN A 2 7.13 8.33 19.36
C ASN A 2 7.73 6.94 19.13
N ARG A 3 6.90 5.90 19.24
CA ARG A 3 7.31 4.50 19.19
C ARG A 3 6.41 3.74 18.24
N ILE A 4 6.99 2.77 17.55
CA ILE A 4 6.32 1.92 16.57
C ILE A 4 6.63 0.46 16.84
N SER A 5 5.81 -0.45 16.31
CA SER A 5 6.11 -1.88 16.32
C SER A 5 7.38 -2.22 15.51
N LEU A 6 8.00 -3.36 15.83
CA LEU A 6 9.07 -3.90 15.01
C LEU A 6 8.63 -4.20 13.58
N GLN A 7 7.37 -4.58 13.35
CA GLN A 7 6.84 -4.82 12.01
C GLN A 7 6.87 -3.54 11.18
N THR A 8 6.44 -2.42 11.74
CA THR A 8 6.50 -1.12 11.06
C THR A 8 7.93 -0.65 10.86
N ALA A 9 8.82 -0.91 11.83
CA ALA A 9 10.24 -0.60 11.67
C ALA A 9 10.91 -1.42 10.55
N THR A 10 10.63 -2.72 10.46
CA THR A 10 11.10 -3.54 9.33
C THR A 10 10.52 -3.02 8.03
N ALA A 11 9.23 -2.64 8.06
CA ALA A 11 8.54 -2.18 6.88
C ALA A 11 9.11 -0.87 6.33
N ILE A 12 9.61 0.02 7.17
CA ILE A 12 10.11 1.33 6.74
C ILE A 12 11.60 1.30 6.39
N THR A 13 12.37 0.40 6.99
CA THR A 13 13.83 0.40 6.85
C THR A 13 14.39 -0.58 5.83
N GLY A 14 13.63 -1.57 5.37
CA GLY A 14 14.15 -2.66 4.53
C GLY A 14 14.92 -3.70 5.32
N LEU A 15 15.12 -3.47 6.61
CA LEU A 15 15.96 -4.30 7.46
C LEU A 15 15.15 -5.45 8.03
N THR A 16 15.75 -6.64 8.03
CA THR A 16 15.17 -7.80 8.71
C THR A 16 15.08 -7.57 10.22
N LYS A 17 14.16 -8.28 10.90
CA LYS A 17 14.06 -8.29 12.37
C LYS A 17 15.43 -8.55 13.03
N ARG A 18 16.20 -9.52 12.49
CA ARG A 18 17.56 -9.84 12.97
C ARG A 18 18.51 -8.64 12.87
N THR A 19 18.47 -7.89 11.78
CA THR A 19 19.30 -6.71 11.60
C THR A 19 18.89 -5.61 12.58
N LEU A 20 17.60 -5.34 12.77
CA LEU A 20 17.12 -4.38 13.77
C LEU A 20 17.58 -4.74 15.19
N TRP A 21 17.53 -6.02 15.56
CA TRP A 21 18.07 -6.49 16.85
C TRP A 21 19.57 -6.22 17.01
N ARG A 22 20.36 -6.31 15.93
CA ARG A 22 21.77 -5.91 15.95
C ARG A 22 21.94 -4.41 16.21
N HIS A 23 21.08 -3.57 15.63
CA HIS A 23 21.10 -2.13 15.92
C HIS A 23 20.69 -1.81 17.36
N ILE A 24 19.75 -2.57 17.93
CA ILE A 24 19.35 -2.46 19.33
C ILE A 24 20.52 -2.78 20.26
N ARG A 25 21.18 -3.94 20.06
CA ARG A 25 22.35 -4.35 20.86
C ARG A 25 23.52 -3.37 20.74
N ALA A 26 23.68 -2.74 19.57
CA ALA A 26 24.72 -1.73 19.32
C ALA A 26 24.34 -0.33 19.84
N GLY A 27 23.18 -0.14 20.48
CA GLY A 27 22.73 1.15 21.00
C GLY A 27 22.29 2.17 19.93
N ARG A 28 22.20 1.76 18.66
CA ARG A 28 21.79 2.61 17.53
C ARG A 28 20.27 2.71 17.36
N LEU A 29 19.53 1.78 17.95
CA LEU A 29 18.07 1.74 17.93
C LEU A 29 17.54 1.48 19.34
N ARG A 30 16.81 2.42 19.91
CA ARG A 30 16.23 2.24 21.25
C ARG A 30 14.97 1.37 21.17
N ALA A 31 14.96 0.28 21.93
CA ALA A 31 13.81 -0.59 22.13
C ALA A 31 13.08 -0.26 23.45
N LEU A 32 11.76 -0.47 23.46
CA LEU A 32 10.85 -0.23 24.57
C LEU A 32 10.00 -1.50 24.80
N GLY A 33 9.95 -1.99 26.05
CA GLY A 33 9.29 -3.26 26.42
C GLY A 33 10.31 -4.40 26.62
N GLY A 34 10.15 -5.13 27.72
CA GLY A 34 11.23 -5.89 28.38
C GLY A 34 11.60 -7.27 27.83
N GLU A 35 10.87 -7.83 26.87
CA GLU A 35 11.21 -9.15 26.30
C GLU A 35 11.21 -9.16 24.76
N PRO A 36 12.13 -9.90 24.12
CA PRO A 36 12.18 -10.03 22.66
C PRO A 36 10.92 -10.70 22.10
N GLY A 37 10.16 -10.01 21.24
CA GLY A 37 8.99 -10.59 20.59
C GLY A 37 8.19 -9.62 19.73
N GLU A 38 6.98 -10.01 19.32
CA GLU A 38 6.11 -9.19 18.46
C GLU A 38 5.60 -7.91 19.13
N ARG A 39 5.66 -7.83 20.45
CA ARG A 39 5.26 -6.65 21.24
C ARG A 39 6.39 -5.64 21.47
N THR A 40 7.61 -5.94 21.02
CA THR A 40 8.73 -5.01 21.16
C THR A 40 8.46 -3.76 20.31
N GLN A 41 8.52 -2.60 20.95
CA GLN A 41 8.41 -1.30 20.28
C GLN A 41 9.79 -0.66 20.16
N VAL A 42 9.98 0.17 19.14
CA VAL A 42 11.23 0.91 18.92
C VAL A 42 10.96 2.38 18.69
N VAL A 43 11.94 3.22 19.00
CA VAL A 43 11.82 4.67 18.84
C VAL A 43 11.84 5.04 17.36
N LEU A 44 10.76 5.66 16.88
CA LEU A 44 10.58 6.02 15.47
C LEU A 44 11.70 6.95 14.95
N ALA A 45 12.15 7.90 15.78
CA ALA A 45 13.24 8.80 15.39
C ALA A 45 14.56 8.06 15.10
N ASP A 46 14.82 6.95 15.78
CA ASP A 46 16.00 6.13 15.52
C ASP A 46 15.79 5.27 14.26
N VAL A 47 14.56 4.76 14.05
CA VAL A 47 14.17 4.02 12.84
C VAL A 47 14.33 4.88 11.59
N LEU A 48 13.85 6.13 11.61
CA LEU A 48 13.93 7.04 10.46
C LEU A 48 15.37 7.42 10.10
N ARG A 49 16.31 7.37 11.05
CA ARG A 49 17.75 7.54 10.74
C ARG A 49 18.36 6.34 10.02
N LEU A 50 17.72 5.18 10.13
CA LEU A 50 18.12 3.93 9.46
C LEU A 50 17.33 3.70 8.17
N ALA A 51 16.28 4.48 7.90
CA ALA A 51 15.44 4.34 6.74
C ALA A 51 16.04 5.10 5.55
N GLU A 52 15.90 4.52 4.37
CA GLU A 52 16.24 5.18 3.11
C GLU A 52 15.07 6.07 2.65
N PRO A 53 15.32 7.09 1.79
CA PRO A 53 14.24 7.84 1.16
C PRO A 53 13.21 6.91 0.50
N PRO A 54 11.91 7.25 0.51
CA PRO A 54 11.32 8.55 0.84
C PRO A 54 11.04 8.78 2.34
N PHE A 55 11.36 7.82 3.21
CA PHE A 55 10.99 7.92 4.62
C PHE A 55 11.79 9.00 5.34
N SER A 56 11.07 9.93 5.97
CA SER A 56 11.64 11.13 6.60
C SER A 56 10.82 11.52 7.82
N GLY A 57 11.28 12.54 8.56
CA GLY A 57 10.55 13.10 9.69
C GLY A 57 9.15 13.61 9.34
N GLU A 58 8.91 14.00 8.08
CA GLU A 58 7.61 14.50 7.60
C GLU A 58 6.54 13.41 7.65
N HIS A 59 6.93 12.16 7.44
CA HIS A 59 6.05 11.00 7.45
C HIS A 59 5.74 10.48 8.87
N THR A 60 6.21 11.16 9.92
CA THR A 60 6.07 10.70 11.32
C THR A 60 4.61 10.42 11.70
N ASN A 61 3.69 11.33 11.36
CA ASN A 61 2.28 11.19 11.73
C ASN A 61 1.63 10.04 10.97
N LEU A 62 1.90 9.93 9.66
CA LEU A 62 1.46 8.83 8.80
C LEU A 62 1.90 7.48 9.38
N ILE A 63 3.20 7.34 9.67
CA ILE A 63 3.78 6.10 10.19
C ILE A 63 3.16 5.70 11.53
N LEU A 64 2.92 6.66 12.42
CA LEU A 64 2.27 6.38 13.70
C LEU A 64 0.81 5.97 13.56
N ALA A 65 0.07 6.63 12.67
CA ALA A 65 -1.33 6.29 12.39
C ALA A 65 -1.43 4.88 11.77
N ALA A 66 -0.55 4.57 10.82
CA ALA A 66 -0.46 3.24 10.21
C ALA A 66 -0.10 2.16 11.25
N ASP A 67 0.88 2.42 12.13
CA ASP A 67 1.25 1.49 13.20
C ASP A 67 0.10 1.21 14.18
N ARG A 68 -0.80 2.19 14.39
CA ARG A 68 -2.02 2.02 15.20
C ARG A 68 -3.15 1.28 14.48
N GLY A 69 -3.00 1.03 13.17
CA GLY A 69 -3.98 0.34 12.36
C GLY A 69 -5.05 1.25 11.75
N GLU A 70 -4.79 2.55 11.61
CA GLU A 70 -5.73 3.44 10.92
C GLU A 70 -5.76 3.10 9.42
N PRO A 71 -6.90 2.70 8.84
CA PRO A 71 -6.94 2.08 7.51
C PRO A 71 -6.45 3.00 6.40
N GLN A 72 -6.80 4.29 6.45
CA GLN A 72 -6.30 5.28 5.50
C GLN A 72 -4.77 5.40 5.58
N ALA A 73 -4.22 5.50 6.79
CA ALA A 73 -2.78 5.61 6.99
C ALA A 73 -2.02 4.33 6.60
N GLU A 74 -2.61 3.15 6.83
CA GLU A 74 -2.06 1.88 6.34
C GLU A 74 -1.98 1.86 4.81
N CYS A 75 -3.01 2.38 4.12
CA CYS A 75 -3.02 2.51 2.66
C CYS A 75 -1.97 3.52 2.18
N ASP A 76 -1.94 4.72 2.76
CA ASP A 76 -0.99 5.77 2.40
C ASP A 76 0.47 5.32 2.63
N LEU A 77 0.74 4.57 3.71
CA LEU A 77 2.05 3.96 3.96
C LEU A 77 2.38 2.89 2.90
N ALA A 78 1.40 2.10 2.46
CA ALA A 78 1.61 1.15 1.37
C ALA A 78 2.00 1.83 0.06
N LEU A 79 1.34 2.94 -0.29
CA LEU A 79 1.71 3.74 -1.48
C LEU A 79 3.12 4.32 -1.37
N LEU A 80 3.52 4.74 -0.16
CA LEU A 80 4.89 5.17 0.11
C LEU A 80 5.90 4.01 -0.02
N LEU A 81 5.51 2.78 0.32
CA LEU A 81 6.35 1.59 0.13
C LEU A 81 6.49 1.20 -1.34
N PHE A 82 5.46 1.38 -2.16
CA PHE A 82 5.58 1.21 -3.61
C PHE A 82 6.58 2.20 -4.22
N SER A 83 6.52 3.48 -3.83
CA SER A 83 7.49 4.47 -4.32
C SER A 83 8.92 4.18 -3.83
N ALA A 84 9.05 3.53 -2.67
CA ALA A 84 10.31 2.99 -2.15
C ALA A 84 10.75 1.66 -2.80
N GLN A 85 10.10 1.20 -3.88
CA GLN A 85 10.41 -0.06 -4.58
C GLN A 85 10.29 -1.31 -3.71
N ARG A 86 9.34 -1.34 -2.76
CA ARG A 86 9.13 -2.43 -1.80
C ARG A 86 7.72 -3.01 -1.90
N PRO A 87 7.38 -3.61 -3.05
CA PRO A 87 6.00 -3.98 -3.36
C PRO A 87 5.46 -5.11 -2.46
N GLN A 88 6.29 -6.06 -2.01
CA GLN A 88 5.84 -7.13 -1.09
C GLN A 88 5.35 -6.57 0.24
N GLU A 89 6.02 -5.53 0.72
CA GLU A 89 5.67 -4.90 1.99
C GLU A 89 4.46 -4.00 1.82
N ALA A 90 4.41 -3.25 0.72
CA ALA A 90 3.24 -2.46 0.35
C ALA A 90 1.98 -3.34 0.32
N VAL A 91 2.03 -4.52 -0.31
CA VAL A 91 0.90 -5.46 -0.32
C VAL A 91 0.50 -5.89 1.10
N CYS A 92 1.46 -6.19 1.98
CA CYS A 92 1.13 -6.53 3.38
C CYS A 92 0.36 -5.40 4.09
N TRP A 93 0.71 -4.14 3.83
CA TRP A 93 -0.02 -2.98 4.38
C TRP A 93 -1.37 -2.76 3.72
N LEU A 94 -1.48 -2.96 2.40
CA LEU A 94 -2.76 -2.94 1.69
C LEU A 94 -3.71 -4.01 2.21
N GLU A 95 -3.24 -5.22 2.48
CA GLU A 95 -4.07 -6.29 3.04
C GLU A 95 -4.64 -5.92 4.40
N ARG A 96 -3.86 -5.25 5.26
CA ARG A 96 -4.33 -4.77 6.56
C ARG A 96 -5.44 -3.74 6.39
N SER A 97 -5.24 -2.76 5.51
CA SER A 97 -6.21 -1.70 5.24
C SER A 97 -7.47 -2.23 4.55
N ALA A 98 -7.32 -3.12 3.56
CA ALA A 98 -8.43 -3.73 2.82
C ALA A 98 -9.29 -4.64 3.72
N LYS A 99 -8.70 -5.34 4.70
CA LYS A 99 -9.45 -6.12 5.71
C LYS A 99 -10.34 -5.24 6.59
N GLN A 100 -10.05 -3.94 6.70
CA GLN A 100 -10.89 -2.95 7.37
C GLN A 100 -11.90 -2.29 6.43
N TYR A 101 -12.06 -2.82 5.21
CA TYR A 101 -12.98 -2.34 4.18
C TYR A 101 -12.68 -0.94 3.63
N TYR A 102 -11.42 -0.52 3.65
CA TYR A 102 -11.01 0.75 3.04
C TYR A 102 -11.00 0.65 1.50
N PRO A 103 -11.84 1.42 0.77
CA PRO A 103 -12.04 1.19 -0.66
C PRO A 103 -10.80 1.42 -1.52
N GLU A 104 -9.98 2.41 -1.16
CA GLU A 104 -8.72 2.71 -1.87
C GLU A 104 -7.75 1.52 -1.75
N ALA A 105 -7.56 0.98 -0.55
CA ALA A 105 -6.69 -0.17 -0.35
C ALA A 105 -7.19 -1.44 -1.05
N MET A 106 -8.51 -1.66 -1.08
CA MET A 106 -9.12 -2.74 -1.86
C MET A 106 -8.85 -2.57 -3.36
N CYS A 107 -8.94 -1.34 -3.87
CA CYS A 107 -8.65 -1.03 -5.27
C CYS A 107 -7.18 -1.36 -5.60
N TRP A 108 -6.24 -0.88 -4.78
CA TRP A 108 -4.81 -1.15 -4.94
C TRP A 108 -4.47 -2.64 -4.78
N LEU A 109 -5.04 -3.32 -3.79
CA LEU A 109 -4.82 -4.75 -3.57
C LEU A 109 -5.34 -5.57 -4.75
N GLY A 110 -6.52 -5.22 -5.28
CA GLY A 110 -7.08 -5.82 -6.48
C GLY A 110 -6.15 -5.69 -7.68
N ARG A 111 -5.62 -4.49 -7.92
CA ARG A 111 -4.61 -4.26 -8.96
C ARG A 111 -3.35 -5.12 -8.76
N CYS A 112 -2.83 -5.21 -7.54
CA CYS A 112 -1.64 -6.02 -7.25
C CYS A 112 -1.83 -7.50 -7.58
N TYR A 113 -2.98 -8.08 -7.23
CA TYR A 113 -3.34 -9.45 -7.58
C TYR A 113 -3.50 -9.65 -9.09
N LEU A 114 -4.05 -8.67 -9.82
CA LEU A 114 -4.20 -8.76 -11.28
C LEU A 114 -2.86 -8.70 -12.03
N THR A 115 -1.94 -7.87 -11.55
CA THR A 115 -0.65 -7.61 -12.22
C THR A 115 0.50 -8.46 -11.68
N GLY A 116 0.34 -9.06 -10.50
CA GLY A 116 1.41 -9.78 -9.80
C GLY A 116 2.45 -8.85 -9.13
N GLN A 117 2.09 -7.60 -8.84
CA GLN A 117 3.02 -6.65 -8.25
C GLN A 117 3.17 -6.88 -6.74
N GLY A 118 4.31 -7.44 -6.33
CA GLY A 118 4.63 -7.68 -4.91
C GLY A 118 3.91 -8.88 -4.29
N ILE A 119 3.07 -9.57 -5.07
CA ILE A 119 2.32 -10.76 -4.68
C ILE A 119 2.14 -11.66 -5.90
N ASP A 120 1.90 -12.95 -5.68
CA ASP A 120 1.57 -13.87 -6.76
C ASP A 120 0.27 -13.44 -7.44
N ARG A 121 0.26 -13.53 -8.77
CA ARG A 121 -0.88 -13.14 -9.60
C ARG A 121 -2.05 -14.08 -9.34
N ASP A 122 -3.21 -13.51 -9.01
CA ASP A 122 -4.47 -14.22 -8.78
C ASP A 122 -5.62 -13.37 -9.34
N LEU A 123 -6.16 -13.80 -10.48
CA LEU A 123 -7.19 -13.01 -11.18
C LEU A 123 -8.51 -12.96 -10.41
N ASP A 124 -8.87 -14.06 -9.74
CA ASP A 124 -10.13 -14.18 -9.03
C ASP A 124 -10.11 -13.29 -7.78
N LEU A 125 -9.02 -13.34 -7.00
CA LEU A 125 -8.84 -12.45 -5.86
C LEU A 125 -8.75 -10.98 -6.31
N GLY A 126 -8.05 -10.70 -7.40
CA GLY A 126 -7.93 -9.35 -7.96
C GLY A 126 -9.29 -8.75 -8.32
N LEU A 127 -10.10 -9.48 -9.09
CA LEU A 127 -11.45 -9.06 -9.47
C LEU A 127 -12.39 -8.94 -8.27
N MET A 128 -12.27 -9.84 -7.29
CA MET A 128 -13.06 -9.80 -6.05
C MET A 128 -12.80 -8.51 -5.27
N TRP A 129 -11.53 -8.15 -5.03
CA TRP A 129 -11.18 -6.92 -4.31
C TRP A 129 -11.60 -5.66 -5.06
N LEU A 130 -11.40 -5.61 -6.39
CA LEU A 130 -11.85 -4.48 -7.21
C LEU A 130 -13.38 -4.33 -7.19
N THR A 131 -14.10 -5.45 -7.26
CA THR A 131 -15.57 -5.43 -7.21
C THR A 131 -16.05 -4.90 -5.86
N HIS A 132 -15.44 -5.30 -4.74
CA HIS A 132 -15.77 -4.75 -3.44
C HIS A 132 -15.48 -3.25 -3.32
N ALA A 133 -14.34 -2.79 -3.83
CA ALA A 133 -14.02 -1.36 -3.90
C ALA A 133 -15.05 -0.58 -4.72
N ALA A 134 -15.44 -1.10 -5.89
CA ALA A 134 -16.43 -0.49 -6.78
C ALA A 134 -17.82 -0.39 -6.12
N VAL A 135 -18.25 -1.43 -5.40
CA VAL A 135 -19.51 -1.44 -4.62
C VAL A 135 -19.48 -0.41 -3.50
N LYS A 136 -18.32 -0.17 -2.89
CA LYS A 136 -18.12 0.91 -1.91
C LYS A 136 -18.02 2.31 -2.53
N GLY A 137 -18.19 2.43 -3.85
CA GLY A 137 -18.23 3.71 -4.54
C GLY A 137 -16.88 4.21 -5.03
N HIS A 138 -15.82 3.39 -4.99
CA HIS A 138 -14.50 3.80 -5.48
C HIS A 138 -14.54 4.02 -7.01
N PRO A 139 -14.24 5.23 -7.51
CA PRO A 139 -14.45 5.59 -8.91
C PRO A 139 -13.52 4.84 -9.86
N ILE A 140 -12.23 4.72 -9.51
CA ILE A 140 -11.23 4.02 -10.34
C ILE A 140 -11.56 2.52 -10.40
N ALA A 141 -11.74 1.85 -9.26
CA ALA A 141 -12.21 0.46 -9.21
C ALA A 141 -13.46 0.20 -10.06
N ARG A 142 -14.47 1.09 -10.04
CA ARG A 142 -15.65 0.95 -10.90
C ARG A 142 -15.30 1.00 -12.38
N ALA A 143 -14.43 1.92 -12.79
CA ALA A 143 -13.96 2.01 -14.17
C ALA A 143 -13.18 0.76 -14.58
N TRP A 144 -12.25 0.29 -13.72
CA TRP A 144 -11.48 -0.93 -13.98
C TRP A 144 -12.38 -2.16 -14.07
N VAL A 145 -13.35 -2.36 -13.16
CA VAL A 145 -14.29 -3.48 -13.26
C VAL A 145 -15.05 -3.45 -14.59
N GLY A 146 -15.55 -2.28 -15.01
CA GLY A 146 -16.23 -2.14 -16.30
C GLY A 146 -15.32 -2.47 -17.49
N PHE A 147 -14.08 -2.00 -17.47
CA PHE A 147 -13.07 -2.31 -18.49
C PHE A 147 -12.74 -3.81 -18.53
N LEU A 148 -12.51 -4.42 -17.37
CA LEU A 148 -12.12 -5.83 -17.24
C LEU A 148 -13.26 -6.79 -17.65
N GLN A 149 -14.52 -6.36 -17.57
CA GLN A 149 -15.67 -7.11 -18.09
C GLN A 149 -15.83 -7.03 -19.62
N GLY A 150 -15.17 -6.06 -20.26
CA GLY A 150 -15.17 -5.91 -21.72
C GLY A 150 -14.24 -6.90 -22.42
N GLU A 151 -14.40 -7.01 -23.74
CA GLU A 151 -13.60 -7.92 -24.58
C GLU A 151 -12.10 -7.68 -24.45
N GLU A 152 -11.66 -6.42 -24.51
CA GLU A 152 -10.25 -6.06 -24.39
C GLU A 152 -9.70 -6.39 -22.98
N GLY A 153 -10.47 -6.10 -21.93
CA GLY A 153 -10.08 -6.43 -20.56
C GLY A 153 -9.91 -7.94 -20.35
N GLN A 154 -10.85 -8.74 -20.85
CA GLN A 154 -10.76 -10.21 -20.79
C GLN A 154 -9.57 -10.74 -21.58
N ARG A 155 -9.29 -10.16 -22.76
CA ARG A 155 -8.11 -10.49 -23.56
C ARG A 155 -6.81 -10.22 -22.80
N LEU A 156 -6.69 -9.06 -22.15
CA LEU A 156 -5.50 -8.71 -21.36
C LEU A 156 -5.36 -9.57 -20.10
N LEU A 157 -6.47 -9.96 -19.46
CA LEU A 157 -6.44 -10.89 -18.33
C LEU A 157 -5.90 -12.27 -18.74
N ALA A 158 -6.29 -12.77 -19.92
CA ALA A 158 -5.82 -14.05 -20.46
C ALA A 158 -4.35 -14.01 -20.93
N ALA A 159 -3.78 -12.83 -21.12
CA ALA A 159 -2.39 -12.69 -21.55
C ALA A 159 -1.42 -13.12 -20.43
N PRO A 160 -0.33 -13.83 -20.76
CA PRO A 160 0.68 -14.24 -19.79
C PRO A 160 1.46 -13.05 -19.22
N GLU A 161 1.49 -11.92 -19.92
CA GLU A 161 2.27 -10.75 -19.54
C GLU A 161 1.38 -9.66 -18.89
N GLY A 162 1.74 -9.25 -17.68
CA GLY A 162 1.06 -8.18 -16.94
C GLY A 162 1.34 -6.70 -17.32
N PRO A 163 2.35 -6.30 -18.14
CA PRO A 163 2.66 -4.90 -18.36
C PRO A 163 1.61 -4.19 -19.24
N LEU A 164 1.01 -4.87 -20.22
CA LEU A 164 -0.08 -4.31 -21.03
C LEU A 164 -1.33 -4.08 -20.19
N LEU A 165 -1.66 -5.02 -19.31
CA LEU A 165 -2.75 -4.85 -18.35
C LEU A 165 -2.46 -3.67 -17.41
N THR A 166 -1.25 -3.60 -16.87
CA THR A 166 -0.82 -2.49 -15.99
C THR A 166 -0.96 -1.15 -16.69
N GLN A 167 -0.46 -1.04 -17.92
CA GLN A 167 -0.56 0.18 -18.73
C GLN A 167 -2.02 0.59 -18.98
N ALA A 168 -2.88 -0.35 -19.38
CA ALA A 168 -4.29 -0.06 -19.62
C ALA A 168 -5.01 0.42 -18.35
N LEU A 169 -4.69 -0.17 -17.19
CA LEU A 169 -5.23 0.25 -15.90
C LEU A 169 -4.75 1.66 -15.52
N ASP A 170 -3.47 1.97 -15.73
CA ASP A 170 -2.88 3.29 -15.45
C ASP A 170 -3.49 4.38 -16.35
N GLU A 171 -3.69 4.08 -17.64
CA GLU A 171 -4.35 4.99 -18.58
C GLU A 171 -5.79 5.29 -18.17
N LEU A 172 -6.54 4.26 -17.75
CA LEU A 172 -7.92 4.44 -17.31
C LEU A 172 -8.01 5.22 -15.99
N GLU A 173 -7.11 4.94 -15.05
CA GLU A 173 -6.99 5.69 -13.80
C GLU A 173 -6.78 7.18 -14.08
N HIS A 174 -5.83 7.51 -14.96
CA HIS A 174 -5.55 8.88 -15.35
C HIS A 174 -6.77 9.59 -15.95
N GLN A 175 -7.51 8.90 -16.84
CA GLN A 175 -8.73 9.44 -17.45
C GLN A 175 -9.82 9.72 -16.40
N VAL A 176 -10.02 8.81 -15.44
CA VAL A 176 -11.00 8.99 -14.36
C VAL A 176 -10.66 10.20 -13.50
N LEU A 177 -9.38 10.37 -13.15
CA LEU A 177 -8.91 11.52 -12.37
C LEU A 177 -9.09 12.84 -13.13
N LEU A 178 -8.73 12.89 -14.41
CA LEU A 178 -8.94 14.09 -15.24
C LEU A 178 -10.43 14.45 -15.38
N ALA A 179 -11.30 13.45 -15.53
CA ALA A 179 -12.73 13.66 -15.61
C ALA A 179 -13.33 14.17 -14.29
N ALA A 180 -12.79 13.77 -13.14
CA ALA A 180 -13.20 14.30 -11.84
C ALA A 180 -12.81 15.79 -11.71
N LEU A 181 -11.57 16.13 -12.05
CA LEU A 181 -11.06 17.51 -11.97
C LEU A 181 -11.80 18.49 -12.89
N SER A 182 -12.23 18.04 -14.08
CA SER A 182 -12.97 18.89 -15.02
C SER A 182 -14.39 19.19 -14.53
N ARG A 183 -15.06 18.22 -13.88
CA ARG A 183 -16.39 18.40 -13.28
C ARG A 183 -16.39 19.39 -12.12
N ASP A 184 -15.36 19.34 -11.27
CA ASP A 184 -15.24 20.25 -10.13
C ASP A 184 -15.06 21.70 -10.59
N ARG A 185 -14.31 21.94 -11.68
CA ARG A 185 -14.16 23.28 -12.27
C ARG A 185 -15.46 23.83 -12.84
N THR A 186 -16.29 22.98 -13.45
CA THR A 186 -17.59 23.39 -14.00
C THR A 186 -18.67 23.60 -12.93
N ALA A 187 -18.53 22.98 -11.75
CA ALA A 187 -19.46 23.15 -10.63
C ALA A 187 -19.17 24.40 -9.77
N GLN A 188 -17.98 24.99 -9.93
CA GLN A 188 -17.54 26.21 -9.21
C GLN A 188 -17.65 27.49 -10.06
N ALA A 189 -18.11 27.39 -11.30
CA ALA A 189 -18.32 28.50 -12.25
C ALA A 189 -19.81 28.80 -12.42
#